data_AF-A0A919NI08-F1
#
_entry.id   AF-A0A919NI08-F1
#
_cell.length_a   1.000
_cell.length_b   1.000
_cell.length_c   1.000
_cell.angle_alpha   90.00
_cell.angle_beta   90.00
_cell.angle_gamma   90.00
#
_symmetry.space_group_name_H-M   'P 1'
#
loop_
_entity.id
_entity.type
_entity.pdbx_description
1 polymer ?
#
loop_
_entity_poly.entity_id
_entity_poly.type
_entity_poly.pdbx_seq_one_letter_code
_entity_poly.pdbx_strand_id
1 'polypeptide(L)'
;MLALAPSIFVVYTYTQLILGNEYLRLPGNVERFFPLLLAVFVLAAAIALRAWNSVPAQQLPATSAAVDRTAGALLLVIAAFVVFGLHLPNYLDAMRDHPSFVQYLTSPTAFWLVKFMDLGIVVPAAIVVGVGALRHRPWARKPVYAVLGAYTLIGASVAAMAITMAARHDPDASVATVVSSTLVAVLLAGMTTYVYLPLFRRPVTNRHFASLDLEEITA
;
A
#
# COMPACT_ATOMS: atom_id res chain seq x y z
N MET A 1 3.42 -3.34 -14.32
CA MET A 1 2.44 -2.88 -13.31
C MET A 1 2.32 -3.80 -12.12
N LEU A 2 2.20 -5.13 -12.30
CA LEU A 2 2.02 -6.07 -11.17
C LEU A 2 3.15 -6.02 -10.12
N ALA A 3 4.40 -5.77 -10.54
CA ALA A 3 5.54 -5.64 -9.63
C ALA A 3 5.59 -4.30 -8.87
N LEU A 4 4.89 -3.26 -9.33
CA LEU A 4 5.04 -1.90 -8.79
C LEU A 4 4.57 -1.81 -7.33
N ALA A 5 3.37 -2.29 -7.04
CA ALA A 5 2.80 -2.25 -5.69
C ALA A 5 3.63 -3.06 -4.67
N PRO A 6 4.00 -4.34 -4.94
CA PRO A 6 4.91 -5.10 -4.08
C PRO A 6 6.25 -4.41 -3.86
N SER A 7 6.85 -3.81 -4.89
CA SER A 7 8.12 -3.10 -4.75
C SER A 7 8.00 -1.86 -3.87
N ILE A 8 6.93 -1.07 -3.99
CA ILE A 8 6.67 0.07 -3.11
C ILE A 8 6.48 -0.40 -1.66
N PHE A 9 5.70 -1.47 -1.46
CA PHE A 9 5.52 -2.08 -0.14
C PHE A 9 6.85 -2.52 0.48
N VAL A 10 7.73 -3.15 -0.30
CA VAL A 10 9.06 -3.58 0.17
C VAL A 10 9.93 -2.37 0.50
N VAL A 11 9.95 -1.33 -0.34
CA VAL A 11 10.68 -0.07 -0.06
C VAL A 11 10.20 0.53 1.27
N TYR A 12 8.89 0.65 1.46
CA TYR A 12 8.29 1.17 2.69
C TYR A 12 8.71 0.34 3.91
N THR A 13 8.53 -0.98 3.86
CA THR A 13 8.80 -1.88 4.98
C THR A 13 10.29 -1.92 5.32
N TYR A 14 11.17 -2.04 4.33
CA TYR A 14 12.61 -2.14 4.56
C TYR A 14 13.23 -0.81 4.98
N THR A 15 12.64 0.34 4.58
CA THR A 15 13.02 1.63 5.18
C THR A 15 12.82 1.60 6.68
N GLN A 16 11.68 1.09 7.14
CA GLN A 16 11.37 1.00 8.57
C GLN A 16 12.22 -0.03 9.30
N LEU A 17 12.49 -1.19 8.69
CA LEU A 17 13.39 -2.19 9.29
C LEU A 17 14.83 -1.70 9.39
N ILE A 18 15.30 -0.88 8.46
CA ILE A 18 16.67 -0.36 8.51
C ILE A 18 16.74 0.82 9.50
N LEU A 19 15.89 1.83 9.34
CA LEU A 19 16.02 3.08 10.09
C LEU A 19 15.32 3.05 11.45
N GLY A 20 14.32 2.19 11.63
CA GLY A 20 13.54 2.09 12.86
C GLY A 20 14.19 1.20 13.92
N ASN A 21 15.19 0.42 13.54
CA ASN A 21 15.88 -0.47 14.47
C ASN A 21 16.76 0.29 15.46
N GLU A 22 16.74 -0.16 16.72
CA GLU A 22 17.54 0.41 17.78
C GLU A 22 18.76 -0.46 18.05
N TYR A 23 19.67 -0.42 17.09
CA TYR A 23 20.85 -1.28 16.98
C TYR A 23 21.67 -1.41 18.28
N LEU A 24 21.79 -0.33 19.05
CA LEU A 24 22.57 -0.31 20.29
C LEU A 24 21.76 -0.64 21.56
N ARG A 25 20.42 -0.59 21.50
CA ARG A 25 19.56 -0.74 22.69
C ARG A 25 18.96 -2.14 22.81
N LEU A 26 18.55 -2.72 21.69
CA LEU A 26 17.89 -4.03 21.69
C LEU A 26 18.91 -5.15 21.45
N PRO A 27 18.84 -6.26 22.21
CA PRO A 27 19.75 -7.39 22.01
C PRO A 27 19.51 -8.04 20.65
N GLY A 28 20.58 -8.36 19.92
CA GLY A 28 20.48 -9.05 18.64
C GLY A 28 21.71 -8.90 17.76
N ASN A 29 21.62 -9.41 16.54
CA ASN A 29 22.66 -9.33 15.52
C ASN A 29 22.13 -8.75 14.20
N VAL A 30 21.04 -7.97 14.26
CA VAL A 30 20.35 -7.43 13.08
C VAL A 30 21.26 -6.58 12.20
N GLU A 31 22.27 -5.93 12.79
CA GLU A 31 23.33 -5.19 12.08
C GLU A 31 24.06 -6.06 11.04
N ARG A 32 24.25 -7.36 11.32
CA ARG A 32 24.91 -8.30 10.39
C ARG A 32 24.09 -8.52 9.12
N PHE A 33 22.77 -8.34 9.20
CA PHE A 33 21.87 -8.45 8.06
C PHE A 33 21.67 -7.13 7.31
N PHE A 34 22.24 -6.03 7.79
CA PHE A 34 22.11 -4.72 7.13
C PHE A 34 22.44 -4.77 5.62
N PRO A 35 23.53 -5.42 5.16
CA PRO A 35 23.82 -5.50 3.72
C PRO A 35 22.71 -6.20 2.92
N LEU A 36 22.10 -7.24 3.48
CA LEU A 36 20.98 -7.95 2.85
C LEU A 36 19.74 -7.06 2.79
N LEU A 37 19.38 -6.40 3.91
CA LEU A 37 18.23 -5.50 3.97
C LEU A 37 18.40 -4.34 2.97
N LEU A 38 19.60 -3.78 2.88
CA LEU A 38 19.93 -2.72 1.92
C LEU A 38 19.83 -3.24 0.49
N ALA A 39 20.33 -4.43 0.17
CA ALA A 39 20.23 -5.01 -1.16
C ALA A 39 18.76 -5.22 -1.58
N VAL A 40 17.91 -5.72 -0.68
CA VAL A 40 16.47 -5.88 -0.93
C VAL A 40 15.80 -4.52 -1.15
N PHE A 41 16.12 -3.52 -0.33
CA PHE A 41 15.62 -2.16 -0.49
C PHE A 41 16.00 -1.56 -1.85
N VAL A 42 17.29 -1.61 -2.22
CA VAL A 42 17.80 -1.07 -3.49
C VAL A 42 17.17 -1.77 -4.69
N LEU A 43 17.06 -3.11 -4.64
CA LEU A 43 16.43 -3.89 -5.68
C LEU A 43 14.95 -3.54 -5.83
N ALA A 44 14.22 -3.42 -4.72
CA ALA A 44 12.82 -3.01 -4.73
C ALA A 44 12.64 -1.59 -5.27
N ALA A 45 13.49 -0.64 -4.89
CA ALA A 45 13.47 0.72 -5.43
C ALA A 45 13.73 0.73 -6.95
N ALA A 46 14.72 -0.03 -7.42
CA ALA A 46 15.01 -0.16 -8.85
C ALA A 46 13.83 -0.78 -9.63
N ILE A 47 13.19 -1.82 -9.08
CA ILE A 47 12.00 -2.43 -9.69
C ILE A 47 10.84 -1.44 -9.68
N ALA A 48 10.61 -0.68 -8.60
CA ALA A 48 9.56 0.33 -8.55
C ALA A 48 9.76 1.41 -9.63
N LEU A 49 10.97 1.96 -9.75
CA LEU A 49 11.31 2.95 -10.77
C LEU A 49 11.16 2.39 -12.19
N ARG A 50 11.67 1.17 -12.44
CA ARG A 50 11.55 0.52 -13.75
C ARG A 50 10.10 0.17 -14.09
N ALA A 51 9.34 -0.32 -13.12
CA ALA A 51 7.92 -0.64 -13.30
C ALA A 51 7.10 0.63 -13.53
N TRP A 52 7.44 1.72 -12.84
CA TRP A 52 6.85 3.03 -13.10
C TRP A 52 7.16 3.47 -14.53
N ASN A 53 8.42 3.50 -14.95
CA ASN A 53 8.78 4.06 -16.26
C ASN A 53 8.38 3.19 -17.46
N SER A 54 8.16 1.88 -17.27
CA SER A 54 7.88 0.95 -18.38
C SER A 54 6.43 0.92 -18.87
N VAL A 55 5.46 1.47 -18.11
CA VAL A 55 4.04 1.40 -18.49
C VAL A 55 3.43 2.80 -18.62
N PRO A 56 3.11 3.25 -19.85
CA PRO A 56 2.30 4.43 -20.09
C PRO A 56 0.90 4.26 -19.48
N ALA A 57 0.36 5.33 -18.89
CA ALA A 57 -0.97 5.29 -18.26
C ALA A 57 -2.10 4.97 -19.26
N GLN A 58 -1.88 5.24 -20.55
CA GLN A 58 -2.81 4.99 -21.65
C GLN A 58 -2.96 3.50 -21.98
N GLN A 59 -1.97 2.67 -21.63
CA GLN A 59 -2.01 1.22 -21.85
C GLN A 59 -2.72 0.46 -20.72
N LEU A 60 -3.08 1.16 -19.63
CA LEU A 60 -3.84 0.56 -18.54
C LEU A 60 -5.32 0.44 -18.95
N PRO A 61 -6.01 -0.65 -18.57
CA PRO A 61 -7.44 -0.78 -18.80
C PRO A 61 -8.19 0.44 -18.28
N ALA A 62 -9.09 0.99 -19.08
CA ALA A 62 -9.94 2.07 -18.63
C ALA A 62 -10.87 1.57 -17.51
N THR A 63 -10.86 2.28 -16.39
CA THR A 63 -11.80 2.09 -15.29
C THR A 63 -13.08 2.89 -15.56
N SER A 64 -14.22 2.39 -15.08
CA SER A 64 -15.46 3.15 -15.14
C SER A 64 -15.45 4.29 -14.11
N ALA A 65 -16.26 5.33 -14.34
CA ALA A 65 -16.35 6.46 -13.41
C ALA A 65 -16.78 6.03 -11.99
N ALA A 66 -17.60 4.98 -11.87
CA ALA A 66 -17.99 4.44 -10.57
C ALA A 66 -16.77 3.86 -9.82
N VAL A 67 -15.91 3.14 -10.53
CA VAL A 67 -14.71 2.52 -9.96
C VAL A 67 -13.70 3.57 -9.51
N ASP A 68 -13.48 4.60 -10.33
CA ASP A 68 -12.64 5.73 -9.97
C ASP A 68 -13.14 6.44 -8.71
N ARG A 69 -14.47 6.62 -8.59
CA ARG A 69 -15.07 7.25 -7.42
C ARG A 69 -14.93 6.38 -6.17
N THR A 70 -15.21 5.08 -6.27
CA THR A 70 -15.05 4.16 -5.15
C THR A 70 -13.59 4.06 -4.71
N ALA A 71 -12.64 3.97 -5.66
CA ALA A 71 -11.20 3.95 -5.35
C ALA A 71 -10.79 5.24 -4.65
N GLY A 72 -11.19 6.38 -5.21
CA GLY A 72 -10.86 7.69 -4.65
C GLY A 72 -11.43 7.90 -3.26
N ALA A 73 -12.72 7.57 -3.06
CA ALA A 73 -13.37 7.65 -1.75
C ALA A 73 -12.70 6.72 -0.74
N LEU A 74 -12.39 5.47 -1.11
CA LEU A 74 -11.71 4.52 -0.25
C LEU A 74 -10.33 5.03 0.18
N LEU A 75 -9.54 5.58 -0.74
CA LEU A 75 -8.24 6.16 -0.42
C LEU A 75 -8.34 7.33 0.57
N LEU A 76 -9.36 8.19 0.43
CA LEU A 76 -9.58 9.29 1.38
C LEU A 76 -10.06 8.80 2.74
N VAL A 77 -10.93 7.80 2.79
CA VAL A 77 -11.39 7.18 4.04
C VAL A 77 -10.21 6.53 4.77
N ILE A 78 -9.33 5.83 4.05
CA ILE A 78 -8.13 5.24 4.63
C ILE A 78 -7.17 6.32 5.11
N ALA A 79 -6.95 7.39 4.34
CA ALA A 79 -6.13 8.51 4.77
C ALA A 79 -6.64 9.11 6.09
N ALA A 80 -7.96 9.34 6.19
CA ALA A 80 -8.58 9.81 7.42
C ALA A 80 -8.42 8.80 8.57
N PHE A 81 -8.63 7.51 8.33
CA PHE A 81 -8.45 6.46 9.34
C PHE A 81 -7.00 6.38 9.85
N VAL A 82 -6.02 6.44 8.96
CA VAL A 82 -4.59 6.42 9.32
C VAL A 82 -4.24 7.64 10.17
N VAL A 83 -4.71 8.83 9.80
CA VAL A 83 -4.46 10.06 10.58
C VAL A 83 -5.17 10.02 11.92
N PHE A 84 -6.51 9.92 11.91
CA PHE A 84 -7.33 10.15 13.10
C PHE A 84 -7.48 8.90 13.98
N GLY A 85 -7.51 7.72 13.37
CA GLY A 85 -7.67 6.45 14.08
C GLY A 85 -6.33 5.90 14.57
N LEU A 86 -5.33 5.85 13.70
CA LEU A 86 -4.06 5.17 14.01
C LEU A 86 -3.00 6.10 14.65
N HIS A 87 -2.88 7.35 14.18
CA HIS A 87 -1.71 8.19 14.49
C HIS A 87 -1.96 9.41 15.37
N LEU A 88 -3.18 9.94 15.43
CA LEU A 88 -3.48 11.12 16.23
C LEU A 88 -3.49 10.80 17.74
N PRO A 89 -4.17 9.73 18.23
CA PRO A 89 -4.26 9.49 19.67
C PRO A 89 -2.90 9.24 20.33
N ASN A 90 -2.06 8.42 19.70
CA ASN A 90 -0.72 8.10 20.18
C ASN A 90 0.28 9.26 19.98
N TYR A 91 0.09 10.12 18.97
CA TYR A 91 0.85 11.37 18.86
C TYR A 91 0.54 12.31 20.03
N LEU A 92 -0.76 12.51 20.34
CA LEU A 92 -1.17 13.36 21.46
C LEU A 92 -0.67 12.83 22.80
N ASP A 93 -0.66 11.51 22.99
CA ASP A 93 -0.08 10.90 24.21
C ASP A 93 1.43 11.14 24.32
N ALA A 94 2.17 11.02 23.21
CA ALA A 94 3.62 11.26 23.19
C ALA A 94 4.02 12.72 23.49
N MET A 95 3.09 13.67 23.34
CA MET A 95 3.29 15.09 23.67
C MET A 95 2.97 15.44 25.13
N ARG A 96 2.50 14.48 25.94
CA ARG A 96 2.24 14.70 27.38
C ARG A 96 3.54 14.66 28.18
N ASP A 97 3.54 15.27 29.35
CA ASP A 97 4.65 15.21 30.31
C ASP A 97 4.95 13.77 30.77
N HIS A 98 3.91 12.93 30.83
CA HIS A 98 3.99 11.53 31.22
C HIS A 98 3.33 10.65 30.14
N PRO A 99 4.05 10.35 29.04
CA PRO A 99 3.54 9.50 28.00
C PRO A 99 3.36 8.07 28.50
N SER A 100 2.29 7.42 28.07
CA SER A 100 1.87 6.10 28.55
C SER A 100 1.90 5.04 27.44
N PHE A 101 1.98 5.46 26.18
CA PHE A 101 1.94 4.57 25.04
C PHE A 101 3.21 3.71 24.95
N VAL A 102 3.06 2.41 25.19
CA VAL A 102 4.16 1.44 25.29
C VAL A 102 5.09 1.53 24.08
N GLN A 103 4.58 1.53 22.85
CA GLN A 103 5.41 1.60 21.64
C GLN A 103 6.34 2.82 21.59
N TYR A 104 5.91 3.96 22.13
CA TYR A 104 6.77 5.15 22.20
C TYR A 104 7.87 4.99 23.26
N LEU A 105 7.54 4.40 24.41
CA LEU A 105 8.49 4.16 25.49
C LEU A 105 9.49 3.04 25.16
N THR A 106 9.03 2.00 24.47
CA THR A 106 9.77 0.78 24.17
C THR A 106 10.40 0.78 22.78
N SER A 107 10.12 1.71 21.88
CA SER A 107 10.80 1.84 20.58
C SER A 107 10.61 3.25 19.97
N PRO A 108 11.11 4.34 20.59
CA PRO A 108 10.87 5.71 20.13
C PRO A 108 11.33 5.98 18.69
N THR A 109 12.43 5.37 18.24
CA THR A 109 12.93 5.56 16.86
C THR A 109 11.93 5.01 15.83
N ALA A 110 11.48 3.77 16.04
CA ALA A 110 10.47 3.15 15.17
C ALA A 110 9.14 3.93 15.23
N PHE A 111 8.71 4.35 16.43
CA PHE A 111 7.48 5.13 16.62
C PHE A 111 7.45 6.39 15.76
N TRP A 112 8.51 7.21 15.82
CA TRP A 112 8.57 8.44 15.02
C TRP A 112 8.77 8.19 13.54
N LEU A 113 9.54 7.16 13.17
CA LEU A 113 9.74 6.80 11.78
C LEU A 113 8.44 6.34 11.10
N VAL A 114 7.64 5.49 11.76
CA VAL A 114 6.34 5.07 11.23
C VAL A 114 5.46 6.28 11.00
N LYS A 115 5.40 7.22 11.96
CA LYS A 115 4.63 8.48 11.81
C LYS A 115 5.11 9.32 10.64
N PHE A 116 6.42 9.46 10.47
CA PHE A 116 6.99 10.19 9.33
C PHE A 116 6.59 9.55 8.00
N MET A 117 6.74 8.23 7.88
CA MET A 117 6.39 7.50 6.66
C MET A 117 4.89 7.60 6.38
N ASP A 118 4.06 7.41 7.40
CA ASP A 118 2.61 7.37 7.23
C ASP A 118 2.01 8.75 6.97
N LEU A 119 2.30 9.72 7.84
CA LEU A 119 1.74 11.06 7.77
C LEU A 119 2.45 11.96 6.75
N GLY A 120 3.75 11.76 6.54
CA GLY A 120 4.56 12.57 5.64
C GLY A 120 4.55 12.11 4.19
N ILE A 121 4.30 10.82 3.93
CA ILE A 121 4.41 10.24 2.58
C ILE A 121 3.13 9.54 2.15
N VAL A 122 2.70 8.54 2.93
CA VAL A 122 1.65 7.60 2.54
C VAL A 122 0.28 8.27 2.49
N VAL A 123 -0.10 9.00 3.55
CA VAL A 123 -1.36 9.77 3.63
C VAL A 123 -1.44 10.85 2.55
N PRO A 124 -0.43 11.72 2.35
CA PRO A 124 -0.46 12.70 1.26
C PRO A 124 -0.62 12.04 -0.12
N ALA A 125 0.05 10.92 -0.37
CA ALA A 125 -0.10 10.17 -1.62
C ALA A 125 -1.53 9.66 -1.80
N ALA A 126 -2.15 9.09 -0.76
CA ALA A 126 -3.55 8.66 -0.79
C ALA A 126 -4.50 9.82 -1.10
N ILE A 127 -4.29 10.99 -0.48
CA ILE A 127 -5.12 12.16 -0.71
C ILE A 127 -4.98 12.65 -2.15
N VAL A 128 -3.75 12.83 -2.63
CA VAL A 128 -3.48 13.33 -3.99
C VAL A 128 -4.08 12.39 -5.03
N VAL A 129 -3.82 11.09 -4.91
CA VAL A 129 -4.31 10.08 -5.84
C VAL A 129 -5.83 9.92 -5.73
N GLY A 130 -6.38 9.93 -4.50
CA GLY A 130 -7.81 9.82 -4.26
C GLY A 130 -8.59 10.99 -4.83
N VAL A 131 -8.15 12.23 -4.61
CA VAL A 131 -8.73 13.43 -5.23
C VAL A 131 -8.59 13.40 -6.75
N GLY A 132 -7.43 12.95 -7.26
CA GLY A 132 -7.22 12.77 -8.69
C GLY A 132 -8.22 11.80 -9.33
N ALA A 133 -8.48 10.67 -8.66
CA ALA A 133 -9.44 9.65 -9.08
C ALA A 133 -10.88 10.16 -9.01
N LEU A 134 -11.28 10.83 -7.91
CA LEU A 134 -12.61 11.44 -7.77
C LEU A 134 -12.88 12.50 -8.84
N ARG A 135 -11.84 13.21 -9.28
CA ARG A 135 -11.91 14.22 -10.35
C ARG A 135 -11.69 13.65 -11.74
N HIS A 136 -11.66 12.32 -11.89
CA HIS A 136 -11.45 11.61 -13.16
C HIS A 136 -10.23 12.11 -13.95
N ARG A 137 -9.14 12.47 -13.24
CA ARG A 137 -7.93 12.99 -13.90
C ARG A 137 -7.16 11.85 -14.57
N PRO A 138 -6.71 12.02 -15.83
CA PRO A 138 -6.07 10.94 -16.58
C PRO A 138 -4.75 10.48 -15.95
N TRP A 139 -4.03 11.38 -15.27
CA TRP A 139 -2.78 11.05 -14.58
C TRP A 139 -2.99 10.15 -13.36
N ALA A 140 -4.20 10.11 -12.76
CA ALA A 140 -4.47 9.38 -11.53
C ALA A 140 -4.59 7.87 -11.74
N ARG A 141 -4.87 7.42 -12.97
CA ARG A 141 -5.08 6.00 -13.29
C ARG A 141 -3.93 5.12 -12.80
N LYS A 142 -2.71 5.43 -13.22
CA LYS A 142 -1.52 4.65 -12.88
C LYS A 142 -1.17 4.70 -11.37
N PRO A 143 -1.15 5.89 -10.72
CA PRO A 143 -1.00 5.97 -9.28
C PRO A 143 -2.04 5.17 -8.49
N VAL A 144 -3.30 5.08 -8.93
CA VAL A 144 -4.34 4.28 -8.25
C VAL A 144 -3.93 2.82 -8.13
N TYR A 145 -3.43 2.19 -9.20
CA TYR A 145 -2.92 0.82 -9.15
C TYR A 145 -1.79 0.69 -8.11
N ALA A 146 -0.82 1.59 -8.17
CA ALA A 146 0.35 1.57 -7.30
C ALA A 146 -0.03 1.71 -5.82
N VAL A 147 -0.83 2.73 -5.52
CA VAL A 147 -1.19 3.12 -4.15
C VAL A 147 -2.17 2.11 -3.54
N LEU A 148 -3.24 1.71 -4.23
CA LEU A 148 -4.16 0.69 -3.71
C LEU A 148 -3.46 -0.65 -3.46
N GLY A 149 -2.63 -1.09 -4.41
CA GLY A 149 -1.89 -2.35 -4.25
C GLY A 149 -0.89 -2.30 -3.09
N ALA A 150 -0.13 -1.21 -2.95
CA ALA A 150 0.80 -1.03 -1.84
C ALA A 150 0.05 -0.98 -0.49
N TYR A 151 -1.02 -0.20 -0.39
CA TYR A 151 -1.85 -0.15 0.83
C TYR A 151 -2.46 -1.49 1.17
N THR A 152 -2.88 -2.28 0.19
CA THR A 152 -3.41 -3.63 0.44
C THR A 152 -2.38 -4.49 1.15
N LEU A 153 -1.12 -4.46 0.69
CA LEU A 153 -0.03 -5.21 1.31
C LEU A 153 0.31 -4.68 2.70
N ILE A 154 0.40 -3.34 2.86
CA ILE A 154 0.63 -2.71 4.17
C ILE A 154 -0.49 -3.08 5.14
N GLY A 155 -1.75 -2.92 4.74
CA GLY A 155 -2.92 -3.24 5.55
C GLY A 155 -2.98 -4.71 5.94
N ALA A 156 -2.67 -5.62 5.00
CA ALA A 156 -2.56 -7.04 5.30
C ALA A 156 -1.44 -7.35 6.31
N SER A 157 -0.28 -6.70 6.18
CA SER A 157 0.82 -6.84 7.16
C SER A 157 0.43 -6.32 8.54
N VAL A 158 -0.23 -5.16 8.63
CA VAL A 158 -0.70 -4.60 9.91
C VAL A 158 -1.77 -5.49 10.55
N ALA A 159 -2.72 -6.01 9.75
CA ALA A 159 -3.72 -6.94 10.25
C ALA A 159 -3.08 -8.24 10.76
N ALA A 160 -2.16 -8.82 10.00
CA ALA A 160 -1.43 -10.02 10.42
C ALA A 160 -0.62 -9.79 11.71
N MET A 161 0.04 -8.64 11.83
CA MET A 161 0.75 -8.24 13.04
C MET A 161 -0.22 -8.14 14.23
N ALA A 162 -1.32 -7.40 14.09
CA ALA A 162 -2.30 -7.23 15.17
C ALA A 162 -2.90 -8.58 15.62
N ILE A 163 -3.24 -9.46 14.67
CA ILE A 163 -3.73 -10.82 14.96
C ILE A 163 -2.67 -11.62 15.72
N THR A 164 -1.41 -11.56 15.29
CA THR A 164 -0.32 -12.30 15.92
C THR A 164 -0.05 -11.80 17.34
N MET A 165 -0.10 -10.48 17.55
CA MET A 165 0.02 -9.86 18.88
C MET A 165 -1.11 -10.34 19.80
N ALA A 166 -2.35 -10.32 19.32
CA ALA A 166 -3.50 -10.82 20.09
C ALA A 166 -3.37 -12.32 20.42
N ALA A 167 -2.95 -13.15 19.46
CA ALA A 167 -2.73 -14.58 19.69
C ALA A 167 -1.62 -14.87 20.70
N ARG A 168 -0.61 -14.00 20.79
CA ARG A 168 0.51 -14.11 21.72
C ARG A 168 0.27 -13.45 23.07
N HIS A 169 -0.92 -12.90 23.32
CA HIS A 169 -1.24 -12.13 24.53
C HIS A 169 -0.23 -10.99 24.76
N ASP A 170 0.18 -10.34 23.67
CA ASP A 170 1.07 -9.19 23.72
C ASP A 170 0.39 -8.04 24.47
N PRO A 171 1.07 -7.35 25.41
CA PRO A 171 0.50 -6.22 26.15
C PRO A 171 0.03 -5.08 25.24
N ASP A 172 0.58 -4.95 24.03
CA ASP A 172 0.19 -3.94 23.04
C ASP A 172 -0.95 -4.40 22.13
N ALA A 173 -1.46 -5.62 22.31
CA ALA A 173 -2.56 -6.15 21.51
C ALA A 173 -3.88 -5.41 21.82
N SER A 174 -4.62 -5.07 20.76
CA SER A 174 -5.90 -4.41 20.86
C SER A 174 -6.91 -5.03 19.91
N VAL A 175 -8.04 -5.50 20.45
CA VAL A 175 -9.15 -6.05 19.66
C VAL A 175 -9.66 -5.03 18.65
N ALA A 176 -9.74 -3.76 19.04
CA ALA A 176 -10.14 -2.68 18.14
C ALA A 176 -9.16 -2.55 16.96
N THR A 177 -7.85 -2.67 17.21
CA THR A 177 -6.82 -2.64 16.16
C THR A 177 -6.93 -3.86 15.25
N VAL A 178 -7.12 -5.06 15.80
CA VAL A 178 -7.33 -6.30 15.02
C VAL A 178 -8.52 -6.15 14.08
N VAL A 179 -9.68 -5.77 14.61
CA VAL A 179 -10.93 -5.68 13.84
C VAL A 179 -10.83 -4.60 12.77
N SER A 180 -10.38 -3.40 13.13
CA SER A 180 -10.29 -2.27 12.19
C SER A 180 -9.26 -2.52 11.10
N SER A 181 -8.06 -2.98 11.44
CA SER A 181 -7.02 -3.28 10.44
C SER A 181 -7.42 -4.41 9.50
N THR A 182 -8.06 -5.48 10.01
CA THR A 182 -8.56 -6.59 9.19
C THR A 182 -9.65 -6.13 8.21
N LEU A 183 -10.62 -5.33 8.69
CA LEU A 183 -11.68 -4.79 7.83
C LEU A 183 -11.09 -3.92 6.71
N VAL A 184 -10.17 -3.02 7.04
CA VAL A 184 -9.49 -2.16 6.06
C VAL A 184 -8.70 -3.00 5.05
N ALA A 185 -7.96 -4.02 5.51
CA ALA A 185 -7.21 -4.92 4.64
C ALA A 185 -8.13 -5.67 3.65
N VAL A 186 -9.28 -6.16 4.11
CA VAL A 186 -10.26 -6.86 3.25
C VAL A 186 -10.88 -5.90 2.22
N LEU A 187 -11.28 -4.69 2.62
CA LEU A 187 -11.83 -3.69 1.71
C LEU A 187 -10.82 -3.28 0.63
N LEU A 188 -9.57 -3.07 1.03
CA LEU A 188 -8.46 -2.80 0.12
C LEU A 188 -8.20 -3.97 -0.83
N ALA A 189 -8.16 -5.20 -0.32
CA ALA A 189 -7.93 -6.39 -1.13
C ALA A 189 -9.04 -6.59 -2.16
N GLY A 190 -10.31 -6.39 -1.78
CA GLY A 190 -11.45 -6.45 -2.69
C GLY A 190 -11.33 -5.41 -3.81
N MET A 191 -11.04 -4.15 -3.45
CA MET A 191 -10.90 -3.07 -4.43
C MET A 191 -9.69 -3.25 -5.35
N THR A 192 -8.54 -3.62 -4.79
CA THR A 192 -7.33 -3.92 -5.57
C THR A 192 -7.56 -5.07 -6.52
N THR A 193 -8.18 -6.16 -6.07
CA THR A 193 -8.53 -7.30 -6.93
C THR A 193 -9.42 -6.85 -8.08
N TYR A 194 -10.47 -6.07 -7.79
CA TYR A 194 -11.38 -5.57 -8.81
C TYR A 194 -10.68 -4.69 -9.85
N VAL A 195 -9.78 -3.79 -9.42
CA VAL A 195 -9.00 -2.90 -10.30
C VAL A 195 -7.95 -3.67 -11.10
N TYR A 196 -7.37 -4.74 -10.54
CA TYR A 196 -6.32 -5.54 -11.17
C TYR A 196 -6.87 -6.63 -12.09
N LEU A 197 -8.09 -7.13 -11.86
CA LEU A 197 -8.68 -8.25 -12.61
C LEU A 197 -8.66 -8.03 -14.14
N PRO A 198 -8.95 -6.84 -14.68
CA PRO A 198 -8.88 -6.58 -16.12
C PRO A 198 -7.49 -6.78 -16.73
N LEU A 199 -6.41 -6.67 -15.95
CA LEU A 199 -5.04 -6.89 -16.44
C LEU A 199 -4.79 -8.36 -16.82
N PHE A 200 -5.58 -9.29 -16.29
CA PHE A 200 -5.46 -10.72 -16.54
C PHE A 200 -6.46 -11.24 -17.58
N ARG A 201 -7.48 -10.45 -17.92
CA ARG A 201 -8.44 -10.79 -18.96
C ARG A 201 -7.80 -10.49 -20.32
N ARG A 202 -7.39 -11.53 -21.05
CA ARG A 202 -6.96 -11.39 -22.45
C ARG A 202 -8.14 -10.83 -23.27
N PRO A 203 -7.91 -9.91 -24.22
CA PRO A 203 -8.89 -9.65 -25.26
C PRO A 203 -9.19 -10.98 -25.95
N VAL A 204 -10.46 -11.37 -26.05
CA VAL A 204 -10.85 -12.43 -26.97
C VAL A 204 -10.56 -11.87 -28.35
N THR A 205 -9.42 -12.28 -28.92
CA THR A 205 -9.07 -11.98 -30.31
C THR A 205 -10.12 -12.67 -31.17
N ASN A 206 -11.18 -11.96 -31.54
CA ASN A 206 -12.21 -12.44 -32.46
C ASN A 206 -11.61 -12.42 -33.89
N ARG A 207 -10.66 -13.32 -34.14
CA ARG A 207 -9.96 -13.52 -35.43
C ARG A 207 -10.74 -14.44 -36.37
N HIS A 208 -12.07 -14.46 -36.27
CA HIS A 208 -12.92 -15.37 -37.08
C HIS A 208 -13.94 -14.67 -37.98
N PHE A 209 -14.02 -13.33 -38.00
CA PHE A 209 -14.90 -12.62 -38.93
C PHE A 209 -14.18 -11.91 -40.08
N ALA A 210 -12.84 -11.83 -40.06
CA ALA A 210 -12.09 -11.19 -41.15
C ALA A 210 -11.76 -12.11 -42.34
N SER A 211 -12.04 -13.41 -42.24
CA SER A 211 -11.80 -14.38 -43.33
C SER A 211 -13.06 -14.75 -44.11
N LEU A 212 -14.26 -14.37 -43.65
CA LEU A 212 -15.51 -14.69 -44.36
C LEU A 212 -15.92 -13.61 -45.36
N ASP A 213 -15.50 -12.35 -45.16
CA ASP A 213 -15.80 -11.27 -46.11
C ASP A 213 -14.88 -11.26 -47.36
N LEU A 214 -13.81 -12.05 -47.39
CA LEU A 214 -12.89 -12.09 -48.53
C LEU A 214 -13.19 -13.21 -49.53
N GLU A 215 -13.92 -14.26 -49.15
CA GLU A 215 -14.35 -15.31 -50.10
C GLU A 215 -15.66 -14.95 -50.82
N GLU A 216 -16.53 -14.14 -50.22
CA GLU A 216 -17.83 -13.76 -50.82
C GLU A 216 -17.74 -12.63 -51.86
N ILE A 217 -16.55 -12.01 -52.02
CA ILE A 217 -16.29 -10.98 -53.05
C ILE A 217 -15.60 -11.59 -54.30
N THR A 218 -15.22 -12.87 -54.25
CA THR A 218 -14.48 -13.55 -55.35
C THR A 218 -15.19 -14.76 -55.97
N ALA A 219 -16.47 -14.99 -55.70
CA ALA A 219 -17.29 -16.04 -56.32
C ALA A 219 -18.42 -15.43 -57.15
#